data_AF-A0A0B1U4X1-F1
#
_entry.id   AF-A0A0B1U4X1-F1
#
_cell.length_a   1.000
_cell.length_b   1.000
_cell.length_c   1.000
_cell.angle_alpha   90.00
_cell.angle_beta   90.00
_cell.angle_gamma   90.00
#
_symmetry.space_group_name_H-M   'P 1'
#
loop_
_entity.id
_entity.type
_entity.pdbx_description
1 polymer ?
#
loop_
_entity_poly.entity_id
_entity_poly.type
_entity_poly.pdbx_seq_one_letter_code
_entity_poly.pdbx_strand_id
1 'polypeptide(L)'
;MSIIDDVLTLLGKGFLPYQGHVDGSVYEPLGCGKRKPRWFWKERKYVCLGCAKRCSLVDPAGFELMLPVTYQTKKLAFASLPAVSARELVTKKVLLTIPEVEFVLSVGRSKVWEMIQEGRLDKHPDSPPARVTAESVCRELTTTTIKK
;
A
#
# COMPACT_ATOMS: atom_id res chain seq x y z
N MET A 1 -18.11 14.24 5.68
CA MET A 1 -17.42 12.94 5.57
C MET A 1 -16.52 12.97 4.36
N SER A 2 -15.27 12.56 4.50
CA SER A 2 -14.29 12.57 3.41
C SER A 2 -14.57 11.42 2.43
N ILE A 3 -14.25 11.61 1.15
CA ILE A 3 -14.25 10.54 0.14
C ILE A 3 -13.37 9.36 0.58
N ILE A 4 -12.34 9.62 1.37
CA ILE A 4 -11.43 8.61 1.93
C ILE A 4 -12.19 7.71 2.92
N ASP A 5 -13.00 8.28 3.81
CA ASP A 5 -13.80 7.54 4.79
C ASP A 5 -14.82 6.62 4.11
N ASP A 6 -15.43 7.12 3.04
CA ASP A 6 -16.40 6.35 2.24
C ASP A 6 -15.75 5.16 1.54
N VAL A 7 -14.55 5.35 0.98
CA VAL A 7 -13.77 4.27 0.36
C VAL A 7 -13.39 3.23 1.41
N LEU A 8 -12.85 3.64 2.55
CA LEU A 8 -12.48 2.72 3.63
C LEU A 8 -13.69 1.94 4.15
N THR A 9 -14.85 2.59 4.26
CA THR A 9 -16.10 1.95 4.68
C THR A 9 -16.56 0.89 3.68
N LEU A 10 -16.49 1.18 2.37
CA LEU A 10 -16.85 0.21 1.33
C LEU A 10 -15.90 -0.99 1.31
N LEU A 11 -14.59 -0.74 1.37
CA LEU A 11 -13.58 -1.79 1.43
C LEU A 11 -13.77 -2.68 2.68
N GLY A 12 -14.01 -2.08 3.85
CA GLY A 12 -14.29 -2.80 5.09
C GLY A 12 -15.56 -3.65 5.03
N LYS A 13 -16.54 -3.27 4.20
CA LYS A 13 -17.77 -4.05 3.94
C LYS A 13 -17.58 -5.13 2.87
N GLY A 14 -16.38 -5.25 2.30
CA GLY A 14 -16.03 -6.23 1.27
C GLY A 14 -16.43 -5.81 -0.15
N PHE A 15 -16.70 -4.51 -0.39
CA PHE A 15 -16.80 -4.01 -1.76
C PHE A 15 -15.41 -3.85 -2.35
N LEU A 16 -15.27 -4.15 -3.63
CA LEU A 16 -14.03 -3.99 -4.38
C LEU A 16 -14.21 -2.95 -5.47
N PRO A 17 -13.16 -2.19 -5.85
CA PRO A 17 -13.21 -1.33 -7.03
C PRO A 17 -13.62 -2.15 -8.26
N TYR A 18 -14.64 -1.69 -8.97
CA TYR A 18 -15.08 -2.31 -10.20
C TYR A 18 -14.18 -1.84 -11.35
N GLN A 19 -13.59 -2.79 -12.08
CA GLN A 19 -12.62 -2.51 -13.15
C GLN A 19 -13.14 -2.79 -14.56
N GLY A 20 -14.36 -3.33 -14.67
CA GLY A 20 -14.98 -3.63 -15.96
C GLY A 20 -15.51 -2.37 -16.66
N HIS A 21 -15.89 -2.54 -17.92
CA HIS A 21 -16.58 -1.51 -18.67
C HIS A 21 -18.01 -1.32 -18.15
N VAL A 22 -18.46 -0.06 -18.11
CA VAL A 22 -19.85 0.31 -17.79
C VAL A 22 -20.40 1.08 -18.97
N ASP A 23 -21.48 0.55 -19.54
CA ASP A 23 -22.15 1.13 -20.70
C ASP A 23 -22.67 2.55 -20.40
N GLY A 24 -22.67 3.40 -21.43
CA GLY A 24 -23.12 4.78 -21.34
C GLY A 24 -24.58 4.92 -20.88
N SER A 25 -25.44 3.98 -21.27
CA SER A 25 -26.88 3.99 -20.96
C SER A 25 -27.16 3.91 -19.45
N VAL A 26 -26.25 3.38 -18.65
CA VAL A 26 -26.38 3.31 -17.18
C VAL A 26 -26.44 4.72 -16.56
N TYR A 27 -25.79 5.71 -17.18
CA TYR A 27 -25.65 7.05 -16.60
C TYR A 27 -26.85 7.96 -16.89
N GLU A 28 -27.58 7.71 -17.97
CA GLU A 28 -28.75 8.49 -18.38
C GLU A 28 -29.86 8.52 -17.31
N PRO A 29 -30.38 7.39 -16.80
CA PRO A 29 -31.42 7.40 -15.77
C PRO A 29 -30.90 7.91 -14.41
N LEU A 30 -29.59 7.82 -14.15
CA LEU A 30 -28.98 8.35 -12.94
C LEU A 30 -28.83 9.89 -12.95
N GLY A 31 -28.98 10.50 -14.13
CA GLY A 31 -28.67 11.92 -14.35
C GLY A 31 -27.23 12.23 -13.91
N CYS A 32 -26.31 11.32 -14.22
CA CYS A 32 -24.88 11.49 -13.96
C CYS A 32 -24.24 12.20 -15.16
N GLY A 33 -23.69 13.40 -14.93
CA GLY A 33 -22.95 14.12 -15.99
C GLY A 33 -21.60 13.48 -16.33
N LYS A 34 -20.80 14.16 -17.17
CA LYS A 34 -19.45 13.75 -17.63
C LYS A 34 -18.37 13.73 -16.53
N ARG A 35 -18.65 13.23 -15.32
CA ARG A 35 -17.67 13.04 -14.26
C ARG A 35 -17.05 11.65 -14.38
N LYS A 36 -15.80 11.48 -13.91
CA LYS A 36 -15.14 10.17 -13.87
C LYS A 36 -15.86 9.27 -12.86
N PRO A 37 -16.60 8.23 -13.32
CA PRO A 37 -17.29 7.33 -12.41
C PRO A 37 -16.27 6.53 -11.59
N ARG A 38 -16.62 6.21 -10.35
CA ARG A 38 -15.79 5.40 -9.44
C ARG A 38 -16.67 4.33 -8.83
N TRP A 39 -16.84 3.24 -9.56
CA TRP A 39 -17.72 2.13 -9.17
C TRP A 39 -16.99 1.16 -8.25
N PHE A 40 -17.75 0.66 -7.27
CA PHE A 40 -17.39 -0.43 -6.38
C PHE A 40 -18.47 -1.49 -6.49
N TRP A 41 -18.10 -2.75 -6.38
CA TRP A 41 -19.04 -3.86 -6.48
C TRP A 41 -18.83 -4.89 -5.38
N LYS A 42 -19.93 -5.54 -5.01
CA LYS A 42 -19.95 -6.73 -4.15
C LYS A 42 -21.13 -7.58 -4.58
N GLU A 43 -20.86 -8.78 -5.07
CA GLU A 43 -21.89 -9.69 -5.59
C GLU A 43 -22.73 -9.00 -6.68
N ARG A 44 -23.99 -8.64 -6.38
CA ARG A 44 -24.90 -7.94 -7.32
C ARG A 44 -25.09 -6.46 -7.02
N LYS A 45 -24.37 -5.90 -6.05
CA LYS A 45 -24.53 -4.51 -5.62
C LYS A 45 -23.40 -3.64 -6.16
N TYR A 46 -23.76 -2.52 -6.76
CA TYR A 46 -22.83 -1.56 -7.35
C TYR A 46 -23.02 -0.19 -6.72
N VAL A 47 -21.93 0.45 -6.31
CA VAL A 47 -21.96 1.77 -5.65
C VAL A 47 -20.94 2.69 -6.31
N CYS A 48 -21.38 3.88 -6.72
CA CYS A 48 -20.53 4.90 -7.31
C CYS A 48 -20.18 5.97 -6.28
N LEU A 49 -18.89 6.29 -6.15
CA LEU A 49 -18.40 7.42 -5.34
C LEU A 49 -17.89 8.59 -6.21
N GLY A 50 -18.18 8.60 -7.51
CA GLY A 50 -17.72 9.62 -8.45
C GLY A 50 -18.53 10.93 -8.43
N CYS A 51 -19.74 10.91 -7.85
CA CYS A 51 -20.63 12.06 -7.79
C CYS A 51 -21.21 12.25 -6.38
N ALA A 52 -21.74 13.46 -6.11
CA ALA A 52 -22.33 13.77 -4.81
C ALA A 52 -23.58 12.92 -4.48
N LYS A 53 -24.29 12.43 -5.50
CA LYS A 53 -25.48 11.58 -5.35
C LYS A 53 -25.17 10.18 -4.81
N ARG A 54 -23.91 9.73 -4.90
CA ARG A 54 -23.46 8.40 -4.45
C ARG A 54 -24.38 7.25 -4.91
N CYS A 55 -24.56 7.14 -6.22
CA CYS A 55 -25.52 6.22 -6.83
C CYS A 55 -25.28 4.76 -6.38
N SER A 56 -26.34 4.04 -6.03
CA SER A 56 -26.28 2.59 -5.80
C SER A 56 -27.27 1.85 -6.70
N LEU A 57 -26.83 0.73 -7.26
CA LEU A 57 -27.60 -0.13 -8.14
C LEU A 57 -27.54 -1.58 -7.66
N VAL A 58 -28.58 -2.35 -7.93
CA VAL A 58 -28.67 -3.78 -7.66
C VAL A 58 -28.99 -4.49 -8.97
N ASP A 59 -28.14 -5.44 -9.35
CA ASP A 59 -28.23 -6.20 -10.60
C ASP A 59 -28.44 -5.34 -11.88
N PRO A 60 -27.64 -4.26 -12.07
CA PRO A 60 -27.82 -3.37 -13.21
C PRO A 60 -27.41 -4.02 -14.53
N ALA A 61 -28.22 -3.81 -15.57
CA ALA A 61 -27.81 -4.03 -16.96
C ALA A 61 -26.72 -3.02 -17.36
N GLY A 62 -25.86 -3.40 -18.32
CA GLY A 62 -24.81 -2.52 -18.87
C GLY A 62 -23.49 -2.53 -18.10
N PHE A 63 -23.37 -3.32 -17.03
CA PHE A 63 -22.07 -3.63 -16.42
C PHE A 63 -21.50 -4.89 -17.05
N GLU A 64 -20.25 -4.80 -17.52
CA GLU A 64 -19.51 -5.95 -18.02
C GLU A 64 -19.39 -7.05 -16.94
N LEU A 65 -19.66 -8.29 -17.33
CA LEU A 65 -19.47 -9.44 -16.48
C LEU A 65 -17.97 -9.66 -16.25
N MET A 66 -17.54 -9.38 -15.02
CA MET A 66 -16.16 -9.65 -14.61
C MET A 66 -15.99 -11.16 -14.43
N LEU A 67 -15.15 -11.76 -15.27
CA LEU A 67 -14.73 -13.14 -15.05
C LEU A 67 -14.05 -13.24 -13.67
N PRO A 68 -14.20 -14.37 -12.96
CA PRO A 68 -13.55 -14.63 -11.68
C PRO A 68 -12.05 -14.91 -11.87
N VAL A 69 -11.37 -14.08 -12.65
CA VAL A 69 -9.92 -14.05 -12.65
C VAL A 69 -9.57 -13.38 -11.33
N THR A 70 -8.92 -14.12 -10.42
CA THR A 70 -8.27 -13.53 -9.25
C THR A 70 -7.25 -12.52 -9.75
N TYR A 71 -7.70 -11.27 -9.92
CA TYR A 71 -6.79 -10.16 -10.06
C TYR A 71 -5.96 -10.18 -8.79
N GLN A 72 -4.67 -10.42 -8.94
CA GLN A 72 -3.69 -10.08 -7.93
C GLN A 72 -3.79 -8.57 -7.76
N THR A 73 -4.78 -8.09 -7.01
CA THR A 73 -4.72 -6.77 -6.40
C THR A 73 -3.38 -6.79 -5.72
N LYS A 74 -2.42 -6.01 -6.21
CA LYS A 74 -1.17 -5.78 -5.50
C LYS A 74 -1.64 -5.40 -4.11
N LYS A 75 -1.52 -6.33 -3.14
CA LYS A 75 -1.88 -6.04 -1.76
C LYS A 75 -1.18 -4.73 -1.50
N LEU A 76 -1.93 -3.67 -1.20
CA LEU A 76 -1.34 -2.44 -0.72
C LEU A 76 -0.60 -2.91 0.53
N ALA A 77 0.71 -3.11 0.41
CA ALA A 77 1.54 -3.84 1.35
C ALA A 77 1.64 -3.12 2.71
N PHE A 78 0.91 -2.02 2.85
CA PHE A 78 0.81 -1.17 4.02
C PHE A 78 -0.31 -1.58 4.99
N ALA A 79 -1.30 -2.38 4.57
CA ALA A 79 -2.48 -2.63 5.41
C ALA A 79 -2.28 -3.70 6.51
N SER A 80 -1.26 -4.53 6.42
CA SER A 80 -1.09 -5.64 7.38
C SER A 80 0.36 -6.10 7.49
N LEU A 81 1.29 -5.15 7.58
CA LEU A 81 2.57 -5.43 8.24
C LEU A 81 2.35 -5.12 9.72
N PRO A 82 2.78 -5.99 10.67
CA PRO A 82 2.89 -5.55 12.05
C PRO A 82 3.73 -4.28 12.03
N ALA A 83 3.20 -3.19 12.60
CA ALA A 83 3.88 -1.90 12.68
C ALA A 83 5.05 -2.03 13.68
N VAL A 84 6.07 -2.80 13.30
CA VAL A 84 7.31 -2.91 14.05
C VAL A 84 8.03 -1.60 13.85
N SER A 85 8.15 -0.83 14.92
CA SER A 85 8.91 0.42 14.89
C SER A 85 10.36 0.15 14.50
N ALA A 86 11.04 1.12 13.89
CA ALA A 86 12.46 1.01 13.54
C ALA A 86 13.34 0.59 14.74
N ARG A 87 12.99 1.09 15.94
CA ARG A 87 13.65 0.71 17.20
C ARG A 87 13.42 -0.75 17.55
N GLU A 88 12.17 -1.21 17.51
CA GLU A 88 11.86 -2.62 17.78
C GLU A 88 12.54 -3.58 16.80
N LEU A 89 12.69 -3.17 15.54
CA LEU A 89 13.33 -4.01 14.52
C LEU A 89 14.80 -4.26 14.86
N VAL A 90 15.52 -3.22 15.30
CA VAL A 90 16.93 -3.29 15.72
C VAL A 90 17.08 -4.06 17.04
N THR A 91 16.14 -3.92 17.98
CA THR A 91 16.18 -4.68 19.24
C THR A 91 15.89 -6.17 19.05
N LYS A 92 14.99 -6.54 18.12
CA LYS A 92 14.54 -7.92 17.92
C LYS A 92 15.46 -8.76 17.03
N LYS A 93 16.27 -8.14 16.18
CA LYS A 93 17.14 -8.84 15.20
C LYS A 93 18.60 -8.48 15.41
N VAL A 94 19.47 -9.49 15.36
CA VAL A 94 20.94 -9.30 15.39
C VAL A 94 21.48 -8.87 14.02
N LEU A 95 20.84 -9.32 12.94
CA LEU A 95 21.23 -9.06 11.56
C LEU A 95 20.03 -8.55 10.76
N LEU A 96 20.19 -7.40 10.11
CA LEU A 96 19.18 -6.76 9.27
C LEU A 96 19.50 -6.95 7.79
N THR A 97 18.46 -7.07 6.98
CA THR A 97 18.56 -7.06 5.51
C THR A 97 18.63 -5.63 4.97
N ILE A 98 19.10 -5.44 3.74
CA ILE A 98 19.21 -4.11 3.11
C ILE A 98 17.87 -3.34 3.13
N PRO A 99 16.70 -3.92 2.78
CA PRO A 99 15.43 -3.20 2.87
C PRO A 99 15.04 -2.79 4.30
N GLU A 100 15.43 -3.59 5.29
CA GLU A 100 15.19 -3.27 6.70
C GLU A 100 16.08 -2.12 7.17
N VAL A 101 17.32 -2.05 6.69
CA VAL A 101 18.21 -0.90 6.95
C VAL A 101 17.69 0.37 6.27
N GLU A 102 17.20 0.28 5.03
CA GLU A 102 16.53 1.38 4.32
C GLU A 102 15.37 1.93 5.15
N PHE A 103 14.54 1.05 5.71
CA PHE A 103 13.42 1.41 6.58
C PHE A 103 13.87 2.06 7.88
N VAL A 104 14.85 1.48 8.57
CA VAL A 104 15.32 1.96 9.89
C VAL A 104 16.00 3.32 9.80
N LEU A 105 16.88 3.50 8.82
CA LEU A 105 17.66 4.74 8.64
C LEU A 105 16.94 5.76 7.74
N SER A 106 15.82 5.40 7.12
CA SER A 106 15.07 6.24 6.17
C SER A 106 15.95 6.75 5.01
N VAL A 107 16.82 5.88 4.48
CA VAL A 107 17.73 6.17 3.36
C VAL A 107 17.46 5.27 2.16
N GLY A 108 17.84 5.74 0.97
CA GLY A 108 17.74 4.93 -0.25
C GLY A 108 18.81 3.83 -0.34
N ARG A 109 18.52 2.78 -1.13
CA ARG A 109 19.40 1.61 -1.33
C ARG A 109 20.85 1.96 -1.64
N SER A 110 21.06 2.89 -2.57
CA SER A 110 22.40 3.30 -2.98
C SER A 110 23.20 3.89 -1.83
N LYS A 111 22.52 4.65 -0.95
CA LYS A 111 23.17 5.26 0.23
C LYS A 111 23.52 4.23 1.29
N VAL A 112 22.73 3.16 1.42
CA VAL A 112 23.08 2.03 2.31
C VAL A 112 24.37 1.37 1.85
N TRP A 113 24.51 1.11 0.54
CA TRP A 113 25.74 0.53 -0.01
C TRP A 113 26.94 1.44 0.12
N GLU A 114 26.75 2.75 -0.07
CA GLU A 114 27.79 3.75 0.17
C GLU A 114 28.24 3.72 1.63
N MET A 115 27.31 3.68 2.59
CA MET A 115 27.64 3.57 4.02
C MET A 115 28.33 2.25 4.40
N ILE A 116 28.06 1.16 3.68
CA ILE A 116 28.80 -0.10 3.85
C ILE A 116 30.22 0.04 3.30
N GLN A 117 30.40 0.69 2.15
CA GLN A 117 31.73 0.94 1.57
C GLN A 117 32.55 1.94 2.39
N GLU A 118 31.90 2.95 2.97
CA GLU A 118 32.49 3.91 3.92
C GLU A 118 32.90 3.26 5.26
N GLY A 119 32.53 2.00 5.51
CA GLY A 119 32.81 1.29 6.77
C GLY A 119 31.96 1.75 7.96
N ARG A 120 30.88 2.48 7.70
CA ARG A 120 29.93 2.95 8.72
C ARG A 120 28.96 1.86 9.17
N LEU A 121 28.61 0.98 8.23
CA LEU A 121 27.76 -0.18 8.45
C LEU A 121 28.56 -1.48 8.29
N ASP A 122 28.51 -2.31 9.32
CA ASP A 122 29.28 -3.55 9.38
C ASP A 122 28.50 -4.66 8.68
N LYS A 123 28.96 -5.06 7.49
CA LYS A 123 28.40 -6.17 6.71
C LYS A 123 28.95 -7.50 7.23
N HIS A 124 28.05 -8.47 7.44
CA HIS A 124 28.47 -9.82 7.80
C HIS A 124 29.12 -10.51 6.58
N PRO A 125 30.36 -11.06 6.71
CA PRO A 125 31.18 -11.49 5.57
C PRO A 125 30.57 -12.67 4.77
N ASP A 126 29.83 -13.58 5.44
CA ASP A 126 29.40 -14.86 4.83
C ASP A 126 27.89 -15.05 4.69
N SER A 127 27.10 -13.98 4.54
CA SER A 127 25.65 -14.10 4.37
C SER A 127 25.15 -13.51 3.05
N PRO A 128 24.88 -14.34 2.03
CA PRO A 128 23.91 -14.03 0.99
C PRO A 128 22.50 -14.43 1.46
N PRO A 129 21.49 -13.53 1.45
CA PRO A 129 21.53 -12.13 1.02
C PRO A 129 22.30 -11.24 2.00
N ALA A 130 22.90 -10.15 1.50
CA ALA A 130 23.73 -9.23 2.30
C ALA A 130 23.02 -8.77 3.59
N ARG A 131 23.66 -9.00 4.73
CA ARG A 131 23.16 -8.61 6.06
C ARG A 131 24.12 -7.65 6.75
N VAL A 132 23.53 -6.72 7.49
CA VAL A 132 24.21 -5.70 8.29
C VAL A 132 23.93 -5.96 9.76
N THR A 133 24.90 -5.73 10.65
CA THR A 133 24.71 -5.91 12.08
C THR A 133 23.76 -4.86 12.67
N ALA A 134 22.91 -5.27 13.60
CA ALA A 134 21.99 -4.37 14.28
C ALA A 134 22.72 -3.31 15.12
N GLU A 135 23.87 -3.66 15.68
CA GLU A 135 24.70 -2.76 16.47
C GLU A 135 25.21 -1.56 15.64
N SER A 136 25.71 -1.81 14.41
CA SER A 136 26.18 -0.72 13.55
C SER A 136 25.03 0.20 13.14
N VAL A 137 23.85 -0.37 12.87
CA VAL A 137 22.64 0.40 12.53
C VAL A 137 22.16 1.22 13.74
N CYS A 138 22.19 0.67 14.95
CA CYS A 138 21.81 1.37 16.18
C CYS A 138 22.76 2.55 16.48
N ARG A 139 24.07 2.37 16.26
CA ARG A 139 25.07 3.43 16.40
C ARG A 139 24.80 4.59 15.44
N GLU A 140 24.47 4.28 14.19
CA GLU A 140 24.14 5.30 13.18
C GLU A 140 22.80 6.00 13.42
N LEU A 141 21.78 5.28 13.91
CA LEU A 141 20.51 5.85 14.37
C LEU A 141 20.73 6.91 15.47
N THR A 142 21.59 6.61 16.44
CA THR A 142 21.86 7.54 17.56
C THR A 142 22.60 8.78 17.07
N THR A 143 23.55 8.61 16.15
CA THR A 143 24.35 9.69 15.55
C THR A 143 23.50 10.65 14.70
N THR A 144 22.55 10.11 13.94
CA THR A 144 21.64 10.90 13.08
C THR A 144 20.59 11.66 13.87
N THR A 145 20.21 11.17 15.06
CA THR A 145 19.25 11.87 15.94
C THR A 145 19.87 13.12 16.60
N ILE A 146 21.19 13.13 16.82
CA ILE A 146 21.91 14.27 17.44
C ILE A 146 22.17 15.41 16.43
N LYS A 147 22.23 15.10 15.14
CA LYS A 147 22.49 16.09 14.07
C LYS A 147 21.23 16.81 13.58
N LYS A 148 20.07 16.53 14.17
CA LYS A 148 18.76 17.03 13.74
C LYS A 148 18.13 17.84 14.86
#